data_AF-A0A820EQH0-F1
#
_entry.id   AF-A0A820EQH0-F1
#
_cell.length_a   1.000
_cell.length_b   1.000
_cell.length_c   1.000
_cell.angle_alpha   90.00
_cell.angle_beta   90.00
_cell.angle_gamma   90.00
#
_symmetry.space_group_name_H-M   'P 1'
#
loop_
_entity.id
_entity.type
_entity.pdbx_description
1 polymer ?
#
loop_
_entity_poly.entity_id
_entity_poly.type
_entity_poly.pdbx_seq_one_letter_code
_entity_poly.pdbx_strand_id
1 'polypeptide(L)'
;MTIHSFLGEQRNSRKPRTIKPGDSKLEKEWRSVEYLLIDEMSMVGLTLLGKLNRIICSAKHVDPQVPFGGVNVIFFGDYLQYRPVYDSPLHTDFSLPSKKRQGKLLSEKEIQQRVARSLILQMNCVVKLTQQMRTEDLRYLQLLDRLRHGQCNYDDYELLQTRIVGQPSIESLHDSPWNKAPILVFRNEIRTKLNNKASIHNATQIDHPLMVCVAQDTCKGKPIEDPILIKNLLELSDSKTEHLPGLLPFVPGMPVILTQNIATELGLINGIKGTFRQLVYHEESVSTEALSEMFPNNTQFIRRPIYALIEINKSKIECKLQDLEPKLIPIPLVEQTFRVDIADILPKDKKPKSNQKTILSIKRSALPLVPAYCITTH
;
A
#
# COMPACT_ATOMS: atom_id res chain seq x y z
N MET A 1 1.29 11.34 -4.50
CA MET A 1 2.47 10.46 -4.45
C MET A 1 2.82 10.20 -2.99
N THR A 2 3.37 9.03 -2.63
CA THR A 2 3.82 8.79 -1.24
C THR A 2 5.22 9.36 -1.01
N ILE A 3 5.56 9.70 0.24
CA ILE A 3 6.90 10.20 0.60
C ILE A 3 7.99 9.18 0.22
N HIS A 4 7.77 7.88 0.44
CA HIS A 4 8.77 6.86 0.11
C HIS A 4 9.04 6.76 -1.40
N SER A 5 7.98 6.79 -2.22
CA SER A 5 8.14 6.85 -3.68
C SER A 5 8.88 8.11 -4.12
N PHE A 6 8.58 9.24 -3.48
CA PHE A 6 9.25 10.51 -3.72
C PHE A 6 10.75 10.45 -3.38
N LEU A 7 11.11 9.84 -2.23
CA LEU A 7 12.50 9.64 -1.83
C LEU A 7 13.22 8.56 -2.67
N GLY A 8 12.50 7.84 -3.53
CA GLY A 8 13.02 6.71 -4.30
C GLY A 8 13.49 5.54 -3.44
N GLU A 9 12.95 5.39 -2.22
CA GLU A 9 13.26 4.27 -1.33
C GLU A 9 12.35 3.06 -1.66
N GLN A 10 12.96 1.93 -2.01
CA GLN A 10 12.26 0.64 -2.09
C GLN A 10 12.26 -0.02 -0.71
N ARG A 11 11.09 -0.54 -0.27
CA ARG A 11 10.88 -1.12 1.08
C ARG A 11 11.90 -2.22 1.46
N ASN A 12 12.51 -2.89 0.49
CA ASN A 12 13.43 -4.01 0.70
C ASN A 12 14.88 -3.80 0.22
N SER A 13 15.27 -2.58 -0.19
CA SER A 13 16.66 -2.34 -0.60
C SER A 13 17.60 -2.20 0.61
N ARG A 14 18.48 -3.19 0.82
CA ARG A 14 19.58 -3.10 1.82
C ARG A 14 20.56 -1.95 1.58
N LYS A 15 20.54 -1.33 0.38
CA LYS A 15 21.34 -0.16 0.06
C LYS A 15 20.41 1.05 0.02
N PRO A 16 20.44 1.96 1.01
CA PRO A 16 19.78 3.25 0.85
C PRO A 16 20.33 3.92 -0.41
N ARG A 17 19.48 4.59 -1.19
CA ARG A 17 19.95 5.41 -2.31
C ARG A 17 20.92 6.44 -1.72
N THR A 18 22.20 6.34 -2.08
CA THR A 18 23.20 7.34 -1.71
C THR A 18 22.93 8.56 -2.55
N ILE A 19 22.09 9.45 -2.06
CA ILE A 19 21.89 10.77 -2.65
C ILE A 19 23.21 11.51 -2.45
N LYS A 20 23.91 11.70 -3.56
CA LYS A 20 25.16 12.43 -3.58
C LYS A 20 24.81 13.92 -3.79
N PRO A 21 25.49 14.83 -3.10
CA PRO A 21 25.52 16.23 -3.50
C PRO A 21 25.86 16.30 -5.01
N GLY A 22 25.10 17.05 -5.81
CA GLY A 22 25.28 17.10 -7.27
C GLY A 22 24.31 16.22 -8.08
N ASP A 23 23.27 15.62 -7.48
CA ASP A 23 22.23 14.92 -8.25
C ASP A 23 21.39 15.93 -9.04
N SER A 24 21.84 16.23 -10.26
CA SER A 24 21.24 17.23 -11.14
C SER A 24 19.74 17.03 -11.41
N LYS A 25 19.22 15.81 -11.28
CA LYS A 25 17.79 15.54 -11.44
C LYS A 25 17.02 16.06 -10.22
N LEU A 26 17.48 15.70 -9.02
CA LEU A 26 16.89 16.12 -7.76
C LEU A 26 16.97 17.65 -7.61
N GLU A 27 18.09 18.25 -7.99
CA GLU A 27 18.27 19.71 -7.97
C GLU A 27 17.28 20.41 -8.89
N LYS A 28 17.13 19.94 -10.13
CA LYS A 28 16.14 20.51 -11.07
C LYS A 28 14.71 20.39 -10.54
N GLU A 29 14.39 19.26 -9.93
CA GLU A 29 13.06 18.98 -9.38
C GLU A 29 12.72 19.91 -8.20
N TRP A 30 13.68 20.14 -7.29
CA TRP A 30 13.46 20.96 -6.11
C TRP A 30 13.73 22.45 -6.32
N ARG A 31 14.48 22.85 -7.35
CA ARG A 31 14.91 24.24 -7.55
C ARG A 31 13.76 25.24 -7.41
N SER A 32 12.64 24.99 -8.08
CA SER A 32 11.46 25.86 -8.09
C SER A 32 10.42 25.55 -7.00
N VAL A 33 10.64 24.55 -6.14
CA VAL A 33 9.65 24.18 -5.11
C VAL A 33 9.74 25.15 -3.94
N GLU A 34 8.67 25.89 -3.69
CA GLU A 34 8.58 26.84 -2.56
C GLU A 34 7.74 26.32 -1.40
N TYR A 35 6.82 25.40 -1.68
CA TYR A 35 5.89 24.82 -0.71
C TYR A 35 5.90 23.30 -0.78
N LEU A 36 5.90 22.67 0.39
CA LEU A 36 5.76 21.22 0.57
C LEU A 36 4.55 20.94 1.45
N LEU A 37 3.57 20.22 0.91
CA LEU A 37 2.38 19.79 1.64
C LEU A 37 2.55 18.31 1.97
N ILE A 38 2.45 17.96 3.25
CA ILE A 38 2.49 16.57 3.71
C ILE A 38 1.19 16.27 4.45
N ASP A 39 0.40 15.38 3.87
CA ASP A 39 -0.83 14.87 4.48
C ASP A 39 -0.57 13.59 5.30
N GLU A 40 -1.50 13.29 6.21
CA GLU A 40 -1.44 12.16 7.15
C GLU A 40 -0.13 12.08 7.95
N MET A 41 0.28 13.22 8.51
CA MET A 41 1.54 13.38 9.23
C MET A 41 1.68 12.45 10.46
N SER A 42 0.57 11.94 11.02
CA SER A 42 0.58 10.98 12.13
C SER A 42 1.32 9.67 11.79
N MET A 43 1.30 9.28 10.51
CA MET A 43 1.96 8.08 9.98
C MET A 43 3.41 8.34 9.53
N VAL A 44 3.86 9.59 9.53
CA VAL A 44 5.24 9.96 9.18
C VAL A 44 6.12 9.82 10.41
N GLY A 45 7.06 8.87 10.35
CA GLY A 45 8.03 8.68 11.42
C GLY A 45 9.20 9.65 11.36
N LEU A 46 9.87 9.82 12.51
CA LEU A 46 11.01 10.72 12.64
C LEU A 46 12.20 10.36 11.73
N THR A 47 12.43 9.08 11.45
CA THR A 47 13.53 8.68 10.56
C THR A 47 13.22 9.12 9.13
N LEU A 48 11.99 8.91 8.68
CA LEU A 48 11.55 9.33 7.34
C LEU A 48 11.62 10.85 7.17
N LEU A 49 11.14 11.60 8.17
CA LEU A 49 11.17 13.07 8.14
C LEU A 49 12.59 13.64 8.12
N GLY A 50 13.50 13.08 8.91
CA GLY A 50 14.90 13.51 8.94
C GLY A 50 15.60 13.28 7.60
N LYS A 51 15.35 12.12 6.98
CA LYS A 51 15.82 11.84 5.61
C LYS A 51 15.27 12.83 4.60
N LEU A 52 13.96 13.11 4.65
CA LEU A 52 13.32 14.08 3.76
C LEU A 52 13.97 15.46 3.86
N ASN A 53 14.19 15.95 5.08
CA ASN A 53 14.91 17.20 5.33
C ASN A 53 16.30 17.19 4.68
N ARG A 54 17.11 16.16 4.96
CA ARG A 54 18.47 16.03 4.41
C ARG A 54 18.49 16.08 2.87
N ILE A 55 17.51 15.44 2.23
CA ILE A 55 17.40 15.37 0.78
C ILE A 55 17.05 16.74 0.20
N ILE A 56 16.10 17.44 0.82
CA ILE A 56 15.69 18.78 0.39
C ILE A 56 16.84 19.78 0.55
N CYS A 57 17.53 19.78 1.70
CA CYS A 57 18.70 20.64 1.91
C CYS A 57 19.79 20.38 0.84
N SER A 58 20.05 19.11 0.54
CA SER A 58 21.02 18.73 -0.51
C SER A 58 20.57 19.16 -1.90
N ALA A 59 19.27 19.13 -2.21
CA ALA A 59 18.74 19.51 -3.52
C ALA A 59 18.71 21.03 -3.73
N LYS A 60 18.52 21.78 -2.63
CA LYS A 60 18.48 23.25 -2.61
C LYS A 60 19.88 23.89 -2.54
N HIS A 61 20.94 23.11 -2.33
CA HIS A 61 22.31 23.60 -2.12
C HIS A 61 22.43 24.62 -0.99
N VAL A 62 21.71 24.36 0.10
CA VAL A 62 21.71 25.22 1.29
C VAL A 62 22.30 24.48 2.48
N ASP A 63 22.70 25.25 3.49
CA ASP A 63 23.23 24.70 4.73
C ASP A 63 22.25 23.65 5.32
N PRO A 64 22.72 22.44 5.69
CA PRO A 64 21.91 21.42 6.35
C PRO A 64 21.19 21.88 7.63
N GLN A 65 21.63 22.99 8.25
CA GLN A 65 20.97 23.61 9.39
C GLN A 65 19.71 24.39 9.03
N VAL A 66 19.52 24.77 7.75
CA VAL A 66 18.29 25.43 7.30
C VAL A 66 17.18 24.38 7.19
N PRO A 67 16.11 24.46 8.02
CA PRO A 67 15.00 23.51 7.98
C PRO A 67 14.42 23.39 6.58
N PHE A 68 14.29 22.16 6.10
CA PHE A 68 13.77 21.80 4.77
C PHE A 68 14.37 22.62 3.63
N GLY A 69 15.63 23.01 3.77
CA GLY A 69 16.32 23.84 2.79
C GLY A 69 15.62 25.16 2.45
N GLY A 70 14.88 25.74 3.40
CA GLY A 70 14.15 26.99 3.23
C GLY A 70 12.78 26.84 2.54
N VAL A 71 12.34 25.62 2.26
CA VAL A 71 10.99 25.36 1.72
C VAL A 71 9.95 25.57 2.81
N ASN A 72 8.84 26.23 2.48
CA ASN A 72 7.70 26.36 3.39
C ASN A 72 6.98 25.02 3.49
N VAL A 73 6.86 24.47 4.70
CA VAL A 73 6.25 23.14 4.89
C VAL A 73 4.92 23.27 5.61
N ILE A 74 3.88 22.66 5.05
CA ILE A 74 2.54 22.60 5.64
C ILE A 74 2.22 21.13 5.93
N PHE A 75 2.06 20.81 7.21
CA PHE A 75 1.67 19.48 7.67
C PHE A 75 0.17 19.41 7.89
N PHE A 76 -0.47 18.37 7.37
CA PHE A 76 -1.85 18.00 7.64
C PHE A 76 -1.88 16.62 8.30
N GLY A 77 -2.86 16.41 9.17
CA GLY A 77 -3.11 15.10 9.74
C GLY A 77 -3.64 15.16 11.16
N ASP A 78 -3.89 13.98 11.69
CA ASP A 78 -4.48 13.80 13.01
C ASP A 78 -3.64 12.81 13.82
N TYR A 79 -2.90 13.35 14.79
CA TYR A 79 -1.95 12.61 15.62
C TYR A 79 -2.60 11.58 16.55
N LEU A 80 -3.93 11.57 16.68
CA LEU A 80 -4.69 10.56 17.43
C LEU A 80 -5.12 9.36 16.57
N GLN A 81 -4.78 9.35 15.29
CA GLN A 81 -4.99 8.19 14.40
C GLN A 81 -3.82 7.19 14.50
N TYR A 82 -3.40 6.62 13.37
CA TYR A 82 -2.34 5.62 13.32
C TYR A 82 -0.95 6.20 13.59
N ARG A 83 -0.14 5.41 14.31
CA ARG A 83 1.29 5.69 14.54
C ARG A 83 2.12 5.23 13.34
N PRO A 84 3.33 5.78 13.12
CA PRO A 84 4.21 5.29 12.07
C PRO A 84 4.58 3.82 12.30
N VAL A 85 4.62 3.03 11.23
CA VAL A 85 4.96 1.61 11.26
C VAL A 85 6.48 1.44 11.22
N TYR A 86 7.05 0.72 12.19
CA TYR A 86 8.50 0.48 12.35
C TYR A 86 9.39 1.75 12.49
N ASP A 87 8.80 2.90 12.79
CA ASP A 87 9.52 4.15 13.04
C ASP A 87 8.99 4.85 14.31
N SER A 88 9.73 5.85 14.79
CA SER A 88 9.39 6.59 16.01
C SER A 88 8.36 7.69 15.71
N PRO A 89 7.28 7.81 16.51
CA PRO A 89 6.32 8.91 16.40
C PRO A 89 6.96 10.28 16.56
N LEU A 90 6.33 11.31 15.99
CA LEU A 90 6.85 12.68 16.01
C LEU A 90 6.95 13.30 17.41
N HIS A 91 6.13 12.82 18.36
CA HIS A 91 6.14 13.23 19.77
C HIS A 91 7.14 12.43 20.64
N THR A 92 8.02 11.63 20.04
CA THR A 92 9.04 10.88 20.81
C THR A 92 9.92 11.83 21.61
N ASP A 93 10.07 11.56 22.91
CA ASP A 93 10.92 12.32 23.81
C ASP A 93 12.32 11.69 23.90
N PHE A 94 13.34 12.47 23.54
CA PHE A 94 14.74 12.07 23.59
C PHE A 94 15.49 12.60 24.81
N SER A 95 14.81 13.33 25.70
CA SER A 95 15.36 13.84 26.96
C SER A 95 15.46 12.74 28.02
N LEU A 96 14.63 11.69 27.93
CA LEU A 96 14.64 10.57 28.85
C LEU A 96 15.92 9.71 28.66
N PRO A 97 16.75 9.53 29.70
CA PRO A 97 17.93 8.70 29.61
C PRO A 97 17.53 7.23 29.44
N SER A 98 17.92 6.63 28.32
CA SER A 98 17.77 5.19 28.14
C SER A 98 18.71 4.48 29.11
N LYS A 99 18.15 3.72 30.07
CA LYS A 99 18.91 2.95 31.08
C LYS A 99 19.97 2.00 30.50
N LYS A 100 19.97 1.76 29.19
CA LYS A 100 20.93 0.91 28.45
C LYS A 100 22.10 1.67 27.78
N ARG A 101 22.27 2.98 28.00
CA ARG A 101 23.08 3.84 27.11
C ARG A 101 24.18 4.70 27.75
N GLN A 102 24.75 4.34 28.91
CA GLN A 102 25.97 5.01 29.32
C GLN A 102 27.13 4.60 28.40
N GLY A 103 27.70 5.56 27.65
CA GLY A 103 28.97 5.40 26.91
C GLY A 103 28.92 4.99 25.44
N LYS A 104 27.75 4.90 24.78
CA LYS A 104 27.66 4.50 23.36
C LYS A 104 27.38 5.69 22.43
N LEU A 105 28.14 5.79 21.32
CA LEU A 105 27.91 6.77 20.26
C LEU A 105 26.52 6.61 19.62
N LEU A 106 25.89 7.71 19.24
CA LEU A 106 24.59 7.69 18.56
C LEU A 106 24.72 7.08 17.16
N SER A 107 23.77 6.22 16.79
CA SER A 107 23.65 5.72 15.42
C SER A 107 23.13 6.79 14.47
N GLU A 108 23.39 6.65 13.16
CA GLU A 108 22.84 7.57 12.15
C GLU A 108 21.32 7.69 12.23
N LYS A 109 20.61 6.56 12.47
CA LYS A 109 19.16 6.56 12.67
C LYS A 109 18.74 7.48 13.82
N GLU A 110 19.41 7.38 14.97
CA GLU A 110 19.09 8.20 16.15
C GLU A 110 19.41 9.68 15.92
N ILE A 111 20.49 9.97 15.20
CA ILE A 111 20.83 11.35 14.81
C ILE A 111 19.71 11.92 13.93
N GLN A 112 19.27 11.19 12.90
CA GLN A 112 18.19 11.62 12.02
C GLN A 112 16.88 11.82 12.79
N GLN A 113 16.56 10.93 13.73
CA GLN A 113 15.37 11.06 14.55
C GLN A 113 15.41 12.31 15.46
N ARG A 114 16.57 12.63 16.04
CA ARG A 114 16.76 13.85 16.85
C ARG A 114 16.68 15.12 16.01
N VAL A 115 17.27 15.12 14.82
CA VAL A 115 17.15 16.24 13.86
C VAL A 115 15.69 16.46 13.50
N ALA A 116 14.98 15.40 13.09
CA ALA A 116 13.57 15.47 12.77
C ALA A 116 12.72 15.98 13.93
N ARG A 117 13.04 15.58 15.17
CA ARG A 117 12.36 16.09 16.36
C ARG A 117 12.58 17.59 16.54
N SER A 118 13.80 18.07 16.32
CA SER A 118 14.11 19.51 16.33
C SER A 118 13.29 20.26 15.27
N LEU A 119 13.18 19.73 14.05
CA LEU A 119 12.35 20.34 12.99
C LEU A 119 10.88 20.48 13.42
N ILE A 120 10.29 19.43 14.01
CA ILE A 120 8.91 19.48 14.52
C ILE A 120 8.75 20.53 15.64
N LEU A 121 9.76 20.70 16.49
CA LEU A 121 9.73 21.71 17.56
C LEU A 121 9.87 23.15 17.05
N GLN A 122 10.35 23.33 15.82
CA GLN A 122 10.47 24.64 15.17
C GLN A 122 9.20 25.06 14.42
N MET A 123 8.12 24.27 14.48
CA MET A 123 6.83 24.66 13.92
C MET A 123 6.36 25.99 14.54
N ASN A 124 6.14 26.99 13.69
CA ASN A 124 5.80 28.35 14.09
C ASN A 124 4.30 28.64 14.12
N CYS A 125 3.47 27.76 13.53
CA CYS A 125 2.03 27.91 13.45
C CYS A 125 1.34 26.55 13.56
N VAL A 126 0.27 26.50 14.36
CA VAL A 126 -0.61 25.33 14.47
C VAL A 126 -2.05 25.82 14.36
N VAL A 127 -2.77 25.29 13.36
CA VAL A 127 -4.18 25.57 13.16
C VAL A 127 -4.98 24.31 13.47
N LYS A 128 -5.93 24.40 14.41
CA LYS A 128 -6.85 23.31 14.75
C LYS A 128 -8.19 23.54 14.09
N LEU A 129 -8.58 22.66 13.16
CA LEU A 129 -9.92 22.63 12.61
C LEU A 129 -10.88 21.98 13.62
N THR A 130 -12.02 22.61 13.87
CA THR A 130 -13.01 22.17 14.87
C THR A 130 -14.34 21.75 14.28
N GLN A 131 -14.68 22.24 13.08
CA GLN A 131 -15.92 21.88 12.40
C GLN A 131 -15.78 20.52 11.71
N GLN A 132 -16.64 19.56 12.07
CA GLN A 132 -16.75 18.29 11.36
C GLN A 132 -17.74 18.41 10.20
N MET A 133 -17.29 17.97 9.02
CA MET A 133 -18.02 18.00 7.75
C MET A 133 -18.40 16.60 7.24
N ARG A 134 -17.95 15.53 7.90
CA ARG A 134 -18.12 14.13 7.43
C ARG A 134 -19.49 13.53 7.71
N THR A 135 -20.16 13.95 8.77
CA THR A 135 -21.45 13.39 9.19
C THR A 135 -22.29 14.48 9.86
N GLU A 136 -23.59 14.46 9.61
CA GLU A 136 -24.58 15.36 10.22
C GLU A 136 -25.25 14.74 11.45
N ASP A 137 -25.08 13.43 11.67
CA ASP A 137 -25.60 12.72 12.84
C ASP A 137 -24.90 13.18 14.13
N LEU A 138 -25.60 14.01 14.91
CA LEU A 138 -25.11 14.56 16.18
C LEU A 138 -24.79 13.47 17.22
N ARG A 139 -25.56 12.39 17.28
CA ARG A 139 -25.33 11.30 18.25
C ARG A 139 -24.04 10.57 17.90
N TYR A 140 -23.82 10.32 16.62
CA TYR A 140 -22.57 9.71 16.16
C TYR A 140 -21.36 10.65 16.32
N LEU A 141 -21.52 11.95 16.09
CA LEU A 141 -20.46 12.94 16.33
C LEU A 141 -20.01 12.96 17.79
N GLN A 142 -20.96 12.97 18.73
CA GLN A 142 -20.67 12.92 20.16
C GLN A 142 -19.92 11.63 20.55
N LEU A 143 -20.32 10.49 19.99
CA LEU A 143 -19.60 9.23 20.15
C LEU A 143 -18.15 9.34 19.65
N LEU A 144 -17.94 9.87 18.44
CA LEU A 144 -16.61 10.00 17.84
C LEU A 144 -15.70 10.93 18.66
N ASP A 145 -16.24 12.01 19.22
CA ASP A 145 -15.48 12.93 20.08
C ASP A 145 -15.09 12.27 21.41
N ARG A 146 -15.99 11.52 22.04
CA ARG A 146 -15.67 10.72 23.23
C ARG A 146 -14.64 9.64 22.92
N LEU A 147 -14.81 8.91 21.82
CA LEU A 147 -13.88 7.87 21.38
C LEU A 147 -12.47 8.44 21.17
N ARG A 148 -12.36 9.61 20.55
CA ARG A 148 -11.10 10.32 20.33
C ARG A 148 -10.32 10.58 21.63
N HIS A 149 -11.02 10.85 22.73
CA HIS A 149 -10.42 11.15 24.03
C HIS A 149 -10.38 9.95 24.98
N GLY A 150 -10.83 8.77 24.54
CA GLY A 150 -10.93 7.58 25.39
C GLY A 150 -12.00 7.70 26.49
N GLN A 151 -13.05 8.47 26.23
CA GLN A 151 -14.14 8.79 27.16
C GLN A 151 -15.47 8.14 26.78
N CYS A 152 -15.44 7.05 26.02
CA CYS A 152 -16.66 6.33 25.64
C CYS A 152 -17.46 5.89 26.86
N ASN A 153 -18.78 6.00 26.76
CA ASN A 153 -19.71 5.56 27.79
C ASN A 153 -20.54 4.35 27.34
N TYR A 154 -21.48 3.90 28.18
CA TYR A 154 -22.32 2.75 27.86
C TYR A 154 -23.26 3.02 26.68
N ASP A 155 -23.80 4.23 26.56
CA ASP A 155 -24.68 4.62 25.44
C ASP A 155 -23.96 4.54 24.08
N ASP A 156 -22.65 4.83 24.05
CA ASP A 156 -21.81 4.68 22.86
C ASP A 156 -21.68 3.22 22.46
N TYR A 157 -21.48 2.34 23.44
CA TYR A 157 -21.41 0.90 23.23
C TYR A 157 -22.73 0.36 22.67
N GLU A 158 -23.86 0.71 23.28
CA GLU A 158 -25.19 0.30 22.80
C GLU A 158 -25.45 0.81 21.38
N LEU A 159 -25.08 2.07 21.07
CA LEU A 159 -25.20 2.61 19.73
C LEU A 159 -24.41 1.79 18.71
N LEU A 160 -23.17 1.40 19.02
CA LEU A 160 -22.36 0.56 18.14
C LEU A 160 -22.93 -0.85 18.00
N GLN A 161 -23.54 -1.40 19.06
CA GLN A 161 -24.19 -2.71 18.99
C GLN A 161 -25.35 -2.74 17.99
N THR A 162 -26.09 -1.63 17.85
CA THR A 162 -27.12 -1.51 16.79
C THR A 162 -26.56 -1.59 15.37
N ARG A 163 -25.24 -1.59 15.17
CA ARG A 163 -24.60 -1.71 13.86
C ARG A 163 -24.02 -3.11 13.62
N ILE A 164 -24.30 -4.07 14.50
CA ILE A 164 -23.94 -5.48 14.32
C ILE A 164 -24.94 -6.11 13.35
N VAL A 165 -24.42 -6.80 12.33
CA VAL A 165 -25.23 -7.56 11.37
C VAL A 165 -26.03 -8.65 12.09
N GLY A 166 -27.30 -8.79 11.75
CA GLY A 166 -28.25 -9.70 12.39
C GLY A 166 -29.06 -9.07 13.53
N GLN A 167 -28.84 -7.79 13.85
CA GLN A 167 -29.75 -7.01 14.68
C GLN A 167 -30.88 -6.38 13.83
N PRO A 168 -32.01 -5.92 14.44
CA PRO A 168 -33.17 -5.40 13.71
C PRO A 168 -32.84 -4.25 12.74
N SER A 169 -31.76 -3.53 13.00
CA SER A 169 -31.26 -2.41 12.21
C SER A 169 -30.45 -2.81 10.97
N ILE A 170 -29.89 -4.02 10.92
CA ILE A 170 -29.11 -4.55 9.79
C ILE A 170 -29.38 -6.05 9.66
N GLU A 171 -30.37 -6.42 8.85
CA GLU A 171 -30.75 -7.83 8.66
C GLU A 171 -29.70 -8.61 7.84
N SER A 172 -29.20 -8.03 6.75
CA SER A 172 -28.29 -8.71 5.83
C SER A 172 -27.30 -7.76 5.16
N LEU A 173 -26.10 -8.27 4.87
CA LEU A 173 -25.09 -7.58 4.06
C LEU A 173 -25.37 -7.66 2.55
N HIS A 174 -26.34 -8.48 2.13
CA HIS A 174 -26.75 -8.59 0.73
C HIS A 174 -27.60 -7.40 0.26
N ASP A 175 -28.19 -6.68 1.20
CA ASP A 175 -29.07 -5.56 0.90
C ASP A 175 -28.29 -4.27 0.67
N SER A 176 -28.87 -3.37 -0.12
CA SER A 176 -28.31 -2.04 -0.31
C SER A 176 -28.51 -1.18 0.94
N PRO A 177 -27.53 -0.35 1.36
CA PRO A 177 -26.25 -0.05 0.69
C PRO A 177 -25.09 -0.98 1.07
N TRP A 178 -25.29 -1.92 2.00
CA TRP A 178 -24.23 -2.76 2.59
C TRP A 178 -23.53 -3.66 1.58
N ASN A 179 -24.26 -4.13 0.57
CA ASN A 179 -23.70 -4.93 -0.53
C ASN A 179 -22.65 -4.21 -1.39
N LYS A 180 -22.55 -2.88 -1.26
CA LYS A 180 -21.54 -2.05 -1.94
C LYS A 180 -20.51 -1.47 -0.96
N ALA A 181 -20.67 -1.71 0.34
CA ALA A 181 -19.77 -1.16 1.34
C ALA A 181 -18.41 -1.90 1.30
N PRO A 182 -17.28 -1.17 1.38
CA PRO A 182 -15.97 -1.81 1.49
C PRO A 182 -15.81 -2.45 2.87
N ILE A 183 -15.24 -3.65 2.91
CA ILE A 183 -14.92 -4.35 4.15
C ILE A 183 -13.54 -3.90 4.63
N LEU A 184 -13.43 -3.52 5.90
CA LEU A 184 -12.17 -3.11 6.51
C LEU A 184 -11.65 -4.20 7.45
N VAL A 185 -10.37 -4.56 7.32
CA VAL A 185 -9.71 -5.57 8.17
C VAL A 185 -8.31 -5.13 8.59
N PHE A 186 -7.79 -5.66 9.69
CA PHE A 186 -6.46 -5.30 10.20
C PHE A 186 -5.30 -6.11 9.61
N ARG A 187 -5.56 -7.18 8.85
CA ARG A 187 -4.51 -8.10 8.37
C ARG A 187 -4.63 -8.34 6.87
N ASN A 188 -3.50 -8.23 6.17
CA ASN A 188 -3.40 -8.52 4.74
C ASN A 188 -3.85 -9.95 4.39
N GLU A 189 -3.51 -10.93 5.22
CA GLU A 189 -3.93 -12.32 5.02
C GLU A 189 -5.46 -12.48 5.02
N ILE A 190 -6.14 -11.78 5.92
CA ILE A 190 -7.61 -11.79 6.01
C ILE A 190 -8.19 -11.08 4.78
N ARG A 191 -7.63 -9.91 4.41
CA ARG A 191 -8.04 -9.17 3.21
C ARG A 191 -7.96 -10.05 1.97
N THR A 192 -6.83 -10.72 1.73
CA THR A 192 -6.64 -11.58 0.56
C THR A 192 -7.65 -12.72 0.53
N LYS A 193 -7.87 -13.41 1.67
CA LYS A 193 -8.87 -14.48 1.76
C LYS A 193 -10.29 -13.99 1.48
N LEU A 194 -10.69 -12.86 2.06
CA LEU A 194 -12.03 -12.30 1.84
C LEU A 194 -12.21 -11.82 0.40
N ASN A 195 -11.20 -11.18 -0.18
CA ASN A 195 -11.23 -10.74 -1.57
C ASN A 195 -11.34 -11.93 -2.55
N ASN A 196 -10.62 -13.02 -2.31
CA ASN A 196 -10.74 -14.22 -3.13
C ASN A 196 -12.13 -14.83 -3.02
N LYS A 197 -12.69 -14.95 -1.81
CA LYS A 197 -14.08 -15.42 -1.59
C LYS A 197 -15.11 -14.53 -2.28
N ALA A 198 -14.98 -13.21 -2.15
CA ALA A 198 -15.86 -12.25 -2.81
C ALA A 198 -15.78 -12.34 -4.34
N SER A 199 -14.58 -12.56 -4.88
CA SER A 199 -14.38 -12.75 -6.32
C SER A 199 -15.05 -14.05 -6.81
N ILE A 200 -14.88 -15.16 -6.08
CA ILE A 200 -15.55 -16.43 -6.39
C ILE A 200 -17.07 -16.26 -6.35
N HIS A 201 -17.60 -15.63 -5.29
CA HIS A 201 -19.04 -15.39 -5.15
C HIS A 201 -19.58 -14.54 -6.30
N ASN A 202 -18.91 -13.44 -6.65
CA ASN A 202 -19.38 -12.58 -7.73
C ASN A 202 -19.33 -13.28 -9.09
N ALA A 203 -18.29 -14.09 -9.35
CA ALA A 203 -18.22 -14.91 -10.56
C ALA A 203 -19.44 -15.84 -10.69
N THR A 204 -19.84 -16.48 -9.58
CA THR A 204 -21.05 -17.35 -9.57
C THR A 204 -22.35 -16.57 -9.75
N GLN A 205 -22.45 -15.35 -9.23
CA GLN A 205 -23.67 -14.54 -9.37
C GLN A 205 -23.92 -14.06 -10.80
N ILE A 206 -22.85 -13.77 -11.55
CA ILE A 206 -22.96 -13.28 -12.93
C ILE A 206 -22.83 -14.41 -13.98
N ASP A 207 -22.83 -15.67 -13.53
CA ASP A 207 -22.60 -16.87 -14.36
C ASP A 207 -21.40 -16.75 -15.30
N HIS A 208 -20.28 -16.26 -14.76
CA HIS A 208 -19.04 -16.05 -15.51
C HIS A 208 -17.92 -16.90 -14.91
N PRO A 209 -17.09 -17.58 -15.72
CA PRO A 209 -15.94 -18.32 -15.21
C PRO A 209 -14.97 -17.36 -14.50
N LEU A 210 -14.51 -17.75 -13.31
CA LEU A 210 -13.50 -16.97 -12.60
C LEU A 210 -12.19 -16.99 -13.40
N MET A 211 -11.67 -15.83 -13.72
CA MET A 211 -10.34 -15.69 -14.33
C MET A 211 -9.32 -15.42 -13.24
N VAL A 212 -8.18 -16.10 -13.26
CA VAL A 212 -7.07 -15.85 -12.34
C VAL A 212 -5.81 -15.58 -13.15
N CYS A 213 -5.31 -14.34 -13.08
CA CYS A 213 -4.00 -14.02 -13.64
C CYS A 213 -2.90 -14.63 -12.78
N VAL A 214 -2.00 -15.37 -13.42
CA VAL A 214 -0.85 -16.00 -12.79
C VAL A 214 0.37 -15.13 -13.03
N ALA A 215 1.05 -14.73 -11.95
CA ALA A 215 2.28 -13.96 -12.04
C ALA A 215 3.43 -14.78 -12.66
N GLN A 216 4.33 -14.11 -13.36
CA GLN A 216 5.50 -14.72 -13.98
C GLN A 216 6.75 -14.43 -13.16
N ASP A 217 7.33 -15.46 -12.54
CA ASP A 217 8.51 -15.34 -11.70
C ASP A 217 9.77 -15.80 -12.42
N THR A 218 10.81 -14.99 -12.35
CA THR A 218 12.15 -15.30 -12.87
C THR A 218 13.22 -15.14 -11.79
N CYS A 219 14.24 -15.99 -11.83
CA CYS A 219 15.40 -15.92 -10.96
C CYS A 219 16.66 -15.82 -11.83
N LYS A 220 17.47 -14.78 -11.63
CA LYS A 220 18.66 -14.50 -12.46
C LYS A 220 18.37 -14.48 -13.97
N GLY A 221 17.19 -13.97 -14.35
CA GLY A 221 16.74 -13.86 -15.75
C GLY A 221 16.21 -15.16 -16.37
N LYS A 222 16.14 -16.27 -15.61
CA LYS A 222 15.56 -17.53 -16.08
C LYS A 222 14.21 -17.80 -15.41
N PRO A 223 13.23 -18.39 -16.11
CA PRO A 223 11.99 -18.84 -15.49
C PRO A 223 12.29 -19.90 -14.43
N ILE A 224 11.47 -19.93 -13.39
CA ILE A 224 11.57 -20.94 -12.34
C ILE A 224 10.87 -22.21 -12.85
N GLU A 225 11.53 -23.36 -12.76
CA GLU A 225 11.00 -24.64 -13.26
C GLU A 225 10.49 -25.56 -12.14
N ASP A 226 10.96 -25.39 -10.90
CA ASP A 226 10.55 -26.23 -9.76
C ASP A 226 9.06 -25.97 -9.40
N PRO A 227 8.14 -26.94 -9.58
CA PRO A 227 6.72 -26.75 -9.33
C PRO A 227 6.38 -26.39 -7.88
N ILE A 228 7.16 -26.90 -6.91
CA ILE A 228 6.93 -26.63 -5.49
C ILE A 228 7.29 -25.18 -5.19
N LEU A 229 8.43 -24.71 -5.72
CA LEU A 229 8.86 -23.34 -5.57
C LEU A 229 7.88 -22.37 -6.25
N ILE A 230 7.41 -22.69 -7.45
CA ILE A 230 6.39 -21.90 -8.17
C ILE A 230 5.14 -21.76 -7.31
N LYS A 231 4.54 -22.88 -6.86
CA LYS A 231 3.32 -22.86 -6.04
C LYS A 231 3.49 -21.96 -4.82
N ASN A 232 4.56 -22.16 -4.06
CA ASN A 232 4.74 -21.41 -2.83
C ASN A 232 5.06 -19.92 -3.06
N LEU A 233 5.74 -19.57 -4.15
CA LEU A 233 5.96 -18.17 -4.54
C LEU A 233 4.64 -17.49 -4.92
N LEU A 234 3.76 -18.19 -5.65
CA LEU A 234 2.45 -17.67 -6.05
C LEU A 234 1.53 -17.43 -4.85
N GLU A 235 1.64 -18.26 -3.81
CA GLU A 235 0.84 -18.18 -2.57
C GLU A 235 1.42 -17.20 -1.52
N LEU A 236 2.57 -16.57 -1.80
CA LEU A 236 3.10 -15.53 -0.92
C LEU A 236 2.13 -14.35 -0.79
N SER A 237 2.03 -13.82 0.43
CA SER A 237 1.34 -12.54 0.70
C SER A 237 1.90 -11.45 -0.20
N ASP A 238 1.02 -10.67 -0.81
CA ASP A 238 1.37 -9.54 -1.68
C ASP A 238 2.28 -8.52 -0.99
N SER A 239 2.14 -8.35 0.32
CA SER A 239 3.04 -7.52 1.15
C SER A 239 4.51 -7.96 1.14
N LYS A 240 4.80 -9.23 0.83
CA LYS A 240 6.15 -9.79 0.70
C LYS A 240 6.67 -9.74 -0.74
N THR A 241 5.82 -9.40 -1.70
CA THR A 241 6.12 -9.42 -3.14
C THR A 241 5.93 -8.04 -3.78
N GLU A 242 6.27 -6.98 -3.03
CA GLU A 242 6.13 -5.58 -3.44
C GLU A 242 4.71 -5.23 -3.94
N HIS A 243 3.69 -5.78 -3.27
CA HIS A 243 2.27 -5.61 -3.58
C HIS A 243 1.85 -6.12 -4.96
N LEU A 244 2.59 -7.11 -5.49
CA LEU A 244 2.22 -7.86 -6.70
C LEU A 244 1.77 -9.28 -6.31
N PRO A 245 0.46 -9.55 -6.27
CA PRO A 245 -0.06 -10.88 -5.94
C PRO A 245 0.41 -11.92 -6.96
N GLY A 246 0.63 -13.16 -6.50
CA GLY A 246 0.98 -14.27 -7.40
C GLY A 246 -0.22 -14.79 -8.18
N LEU A 247 -1.38 -14.85 -7.53
CA LEU A 247 -2.65 -15.22 -8.12
C LEU A 247 -3.63 -14.06 -7.93
N LEU A 248 -4.07 -13.47 -9.04
CA LEU A 248 -4.95 -12.30 -9.03
C LEU A 248 -6.30 -12.66 -9.68
N PRO A 249 -7.39 -12.82 -8.89
CA PRO A 249 -8.70 -13.11 -9.44
C PRO A 249 -9.32 -11.88 -10.12
N PHE A 250 -10.01 -12.13 -11.22
CA PHE A 250 -10.74 -11.16 -12.02
C PHE A 250 -12.16 -11.62 -12.33
N VAL A 251 -13.10 -10.69 -12.15
CA VAL A 251 -14.52 -10.81 -12.48
C VAL A 251 -14.97 -9.46 -13.02
N PRO A 252 -15.57 -9.38 -14.23
CA PRO A 252 -16.07 -8.12 -14.77
C PRO A 252 -16.93 -7.35 -13.75
N GLY A 253 -16.67 -6.05 -13.60
CA GLY A 253 -17.35 -5.18 -12.64
C GLY A 253 -16.77 -5.15 -11.24
N MET A 254 -15.74 -5.95 -10.93
CA MET A 254 -15.15 -5.95 -9.59
C MET A 254 -14.38 -4.66 -9.26
N PRO A 255 -14.45 -4.17 -8.01
CA PRO A 255 -13.62 -3.08 -7.54
C PRO A 255 -12.17 -3.56 -7.41
N VAL A 256 -11.24 -2.74 -7.90
CA VAL A 256 -9.80 -2.97 -7.79
C VAL A 256 -9.09 -1.71 -7.27
N ILE A 257 -7.91 -1.90 -6.69
CA ILE A 257 -7.00 -0.82 -6.31
C ILE A 257 -5.67 -1.01 -7.04
N LEU A 258 -5.15 0.08 -7.58
CA LEU A 258 -3.81 0.14 -8.14
C LEU A 258 -2.77 0.09 -7.02
N THR A 259 -1.77 -0.78 -7.12
CA THR A 259 -0.73 -0.95 -6.09
C THR A 259 0.58 -0.22 -6.39
N GLN A 260 0.72 0.35 -7.59
CA GLN A 260 1.94 1.02 -8.07
C GLN A 260 1.62 2.38 -8.68
N ASN A 261 2.61 3.28 -8.68
CA ASN A 261 2.51 4.53 -9.44
C ASN A 261 2.86 4.24 -10.90
N ILE A 262 1.91 4.41 -11.81
CA ILE A 262 2.12 4.18 -13.25
C ILE A 262 2.38 5.52 -13.96
N ALA A 263 1.49 6.49 -13.74
CA ALA A 263 1.53 7.81 -14.36
C ALA A 263 0.93 8.84 -13.39
N THR A 264 1.78 9.42 -12.55
CA THR A 264 1.37 10.32 -11.46
C THR A 264 0.68 11.58 -11.96
N GLU A 265 1.15 12.10 -13.07
CA GLU A 265 0.66 13.26 -13.82
C GLU A 265 -0.76 13.03 -14.35
N LEU A 266 -1.11 11.78 -14.67
CA LEU A 266 -2.45 11.36 -15.10
C LEU A 266 -3.35 10.93 -13.93
N GLY A 267 -2.84 10.98 -12.69
CA GLY A 267 -3.55 10.53 -11.50
C GLY A 267 -3.53 9.02 -11.27
N LEU A 268 -2.74 8.26 -12.03
CA LEU A 268 -2.58 6.80 -11.88
C LEU A 268 -1.54 6.48 -10.81
N ILE A 269 -1.97 6.61 -9.56
CA ILE A 269 -1.14 6.47 -8.37
C ILE A 269 -1.57 5.27 -7.52
N ASN A 270 -0.63 4.73 -6.73
CA ASN A 270 -0.93 3.69 -5.75
C ASN A 270 -2.08 4.14 -4.82
N GLY A 271 -3.07 3.29 -4.64
CA GLY A 271 -4.26 3.53 -3.83
C GLY A 271 -5.49 4.00 -4.63
N ILE A 272 -5.34 4.35 -5.91
CA ILE A 272 -6.51 4.74 -6.72
C ILE A 272 -7.43 3.53 -6.94
N LYS A 273 -8.72 3.73 -6.68
CA LYS A 273 -9.77 2.74 -6.91
C LYS A 273 -10.26 2.82 -8.36
N GLY A 274 -10.55 1.66 -8.94
CA GLY A 274 -11.20 1.54 -10.23
C GLY A 274 -12.11 0.32 -10.29
N THR A 275 -12.79 0.16 -11.42
CA THR A 275 -13.65 -0.98 -11.71
C THR A 275 -13.03 -1.78 -12.84
N PHE A 276 -12.75 -3.06 -12.62
CA PHE A 276 -12.23 -3.92 -13.67
C PHE A 276 -13.30 -4.20 -14.71
N ARG A 277 -12.96 -4.06 -15.99
CA ARG A 277 -13.86 -4.28 -17.12
C ARG A 277 -13.49 -5.51 -17.93
N GLN A 278 -12.24 -5.61 -18.35
CA GLN A 278 -11.78 -6.69 -19.21
C GLN A 278 -10.30 -6.98 -19.01
N LEU A 279 -9.90 -8.22 -19.22
CA LEU A 279 -8.51 -8.63 -19.30
C LEU A 279 -8.16 -8.97 -20.74
N VAL A 280 -7.01 -8.49 -21.21
CA VAL A 280 -6.45 -8.82 -22.53
C VAL A 280 -5.24 -9.72 -22.33
N TYR A 281 -5.24 -10.88 -22.97
CA TYR A 281 -4.28 -11.95 -22.76
C TYR A 281 -4.14 -12.82 -24.01
N HIS A 282 -3.10 -13.66 -24.06
CA HIS A 282 -2.96 -14.67 -25.12
C HIS A 282 -3.86 -15.88 -24.80
N GLU A 283 -4.84 -16.18 -25.66
CA GLU A 283 -5.83 -17.26 -25.44
C GLU A 283 -5.18 -18.64 -25.25
N GLU A 284 -4.06 -18.90 -25.93
CA GLU A 284 -3.26 -20.12 -25.79
C GLU A 284 -2.68 -20.33 -24.37
N SER A 285 -2.68 -19.28 -23.53
CA SER A 285 -2.14 -19.32 -22.17
C SER A 285 -3.15 -19.68 -21.09
N VAL A 286 -4.41 -19.93 -21.49
CA VAL A 286 -5.49 -20.33 -20.57
C VAL A 286 -5.30 -21.81 -20.21
N SER A 287 -5.33 -22.09 -18.90
CA SER A 287 -5.27 -23.44 -18.35
C SER A 287 -6.35 -23.59 -17.28
N THR A 288 -7.01 -24.74 -17.24
CA THR A 288 -7.94 -25.12 -16.17
C THR A 288 -7.29 -26.04 -15.14
N GLU A 289 -5.98 -26.29 -15.26
CA GLU A 289 -5.24 -27.07 -14.27
C GLU A 289 -5.19 -26.32 -12.94
N ALA A 290 -5.62 -26.97 -11.87
CA ALA A 290 -5.66 -26.36 -10.55
C ALA A 290 -4.24 -26.02 -10.06
N LEU A 291 -3.91 -24.73 -10.03
CA LEU A 291 -2.65 -24.21 -9.47
C LEU A 291 -2.72 -23.96 -7.96
N SER A 292 -3.93 -23.83 -7.43
CA SER A 292 -4.17 -23.62 -6.00
C SER A 292 -5.53 -24.17 -5.61
N GLU A 293 -5.57 -24.78 -4.42
CA GLU A 293 -6.81 -25.26 -3.78
C GLU A 293 -7.73 -24.11 -3.34
N MET A 294 -7.26 -22.87 -3.44
CA MET A 294 -8.00 -21.67 -3.07
C MET A 294 -9.14 -21.32 -4.04
N PHE A 295 -9.09 -21.84 -5.28
CA PHE A 295 -10.03 -21.48 -6.34
C PHE A 295 -10.80 -22.72 -6.83
N PRO A 296 -12.05 -22.56 -7.29
CA PRO A 296 -12.85 -23.66 -7.85
C PRO A 296 -12.20 -24.34 -9.06
N ASN A 297 -12.54 -25.61 -9.32
CA ASN A 297 -11.97 -26.40 -10.43
C ASN A 297 -12.27 -25.86 -11.84
N ASN A 298 -13.32 -25.06 -12.01
CA ASN A 298 -13.68 -24.42 -13.29
C ASN A 298 -12.98 -23.06 -13.51
N THR A 299 -12.01 -22.71 -12.66
CA THR A 299 -11.24 -21.47 -12.78
C THR A 299 -10.34 -21.48 -14.01
N GLN A 300 -10.33 -20.37 -14.76
CA GLN A 300 -9.43 -20.16 -15.88
C GLN A 300 -8.16 -19.45 -15.40
N PHE A 301 -7.03 -20.17 -15.37
CA PHE A 301 -5.73 -19.62 -15.03
C PHE A 301 -5.04 -19.07 -16.28
N ILE A 302 -4.70 -17.78 -16.25
CA ILE A 302 -4.16 -17.03 -17.39
C ILE A 302 -2.69 -16.74 -17.13
N ARG A 303 -1.80 -17.41 -17.89
CA ARG A 303 -0.34 -17.34 -17.68
C ARG A 303 0.35 -16.24 -18.49
N ARG A 304 -0.27 -15.72 -19.56
CA ARG A 304 0.29 -14.63 -20.39
C ARG A 304 -0.71 -13.48 -20.57
N PRO A 305 -1.00 -12.71 -19.50
CA PRO A 305 -1.75 -11.47 -19.63
C PRO A 305 -0.92 -10.39 -20.33
N ILE A 306 -1.60 -9.47 -21.02
CA ILE A 306 -0.99 -8.32 -21.72
C ILE A 306 -1.30 -7.02 -20.95
N TYR A 307 -2.58 -6.76 -20.66
CA TYR A 307 -3.03 -5.65 -19.83
C TYR A 307 -4.46 -5.88 -19.30
N ALA A 308 -4.87 -5.12 -18.29
CA ALA A 308 -6.25 -5.07 -17.80
C ALA A 308 -6.88 -3.70 -18.09
N LEU A 309 -8.11 -3.68 -18.61
CA LEU A 309 -8.89 -2.47 -18.81
C LEU A 309 -9.63 -2.13 -17.51
N ILE A 310 -9.24 -1.02 -16.89
CA ILE A 310 -9.80 -0.53 -15.63
C ILE A 310 -10.49 0.81 -15.87
N GLU A 311 -11.74 0.92 -15.44
CA GLU A 311 -12.44 2.19 -15.40
C GLU A 311 -12.04 2.98 -14.14
N ILE A 312 -11.41 4.14 -14.32
CA ILE A 312 -10.93 4.99 -13.23
C ILE A 312 -11.59 6.36 -13.31
N ASN A 313 -12.69 6.51 -12.58
CA ASN A 313 -13.50 7.73 -12.58
C ASN A 313 -12.79 8.98 -12.07
N LYS A 314 -11.75 8.82 -11.25
CA LYS A 314 -10.93 9.90 -10.68
C LYS A 314 -9.65 10.21 -11.48
N SER A 315 -9.46 9.58 -12.64
CA SER A 315 -8.29 9.86 -13.48
C SER A 315 -8.35 11.27 -14.05
N LYS A 316 -7.18 11.86 -14.31
CA LYS A 316 -7.05 13.17 -14.96
C LYS A 316 -6.93 13.05 -16.49
N ILE A 317 -7.28 11.90 -17.04
CA ILE A 317 -7.19 11.63 -18.47
C ILE A 317 -8.45 12.20 -19.12
N GLU A 318 -8.31 13.42 -19.64
CA GLU A 318 -9.38 14.13 -20.35
C GLU A 318 -9.47 13.75 -21.83
N CYS A 319 -8.39 13.22 -22.40
CA CYS A 319 -8.34 12.75 -23.79
C CYS A 319 -8.92 11.34 -23.91
N LYS A 320 -9.76 11.12 -24.93
CA LYS A 320 -10.11 9.77 -25.37
C LYS A 320 -8.84 9.11 -25.91
N LEU A 321 -8.38 8.04 -25.25
CA LEU A 321 -7.46 7.12 -25.91
C LEU A 321 -8.18 6.60 -27.17
N GLN A 322 -7.52 6.63 -28.33
CA GLN A 322 -8.14 6.18 -29.58
C GLN A 322 -8.77 4.79 -29.37
N ASP A 323 -10.02 4.66 -29.80
CA ASP A 323 -10.83 3.43 -29.73
C ASP A 323 -11.23 2.94 -28.32
N LEU A 324 -11.05 3.75 -27.27
CA LEU A 324 -11.50 3.43 -25.91
C LEU A 324 -12.55 4.41 -25.38
N GLU A 325 -13.48 3.89 -24.59
CA GLU A 325 -14.44 4.71 -23.85
C GLU A 325 -13.70 5.65 -22.87
N PRO A 326 -14.22 6.86 -22.61
CA PRO A 326 -13.64 7.77 -21.64
C PRO A 326 -13.43 7.10 -20.28
N LYS A 327 -12.27 7.35 -19.64
CA LYS A 327 -11.89 6.81 -18.31
C LYS A 327 -11.58 5.30 -18.27
N LEU A 328 -11.65 4.60 -19.40
CA LEU A 328 -11.18 3.23 -19.51
C LEU A 328 -9.68 3.23 -19.82
N ILE A 329 -8.89 2.66 -18.91
CA ILE A 329 -7.44 2.80 -18.93
C ILE A 329 -6.79 1.41 -19.00
N PRO A 330 -5.92 1.15 -19.99
CA PRO A 330 -5.14 -0.07 -20.04
C PRO A 330 -4.03 -0.01 -18.98
N ILE A 331 -4.09 -0.94 -18.03
CA ILE A 331 -3.08 -1.13 -16.99
C ILE A 331 -2.15 -2.27 -17.42
N PRO A 332 -0.90 -1.98 -17.82
CA PRO A 332 0.04 -3.00 -18.24
C PRO A 332 0.61 -3.78 -17.06
N LEU A 333 1.29 -4.89 -17.37
CA LEU A 333 2.12 -5.57 -16.38
C LEU A 333 3.27 -4.67 -15.93
N VAL A 334 3.67 -4.85 -14.68
CA VAL A 334 4.87 -4.25 -14.12
C VAL A 334 5.78 -5.33 -13.58
N GLU A 335 7.06 -5.01 -13.49
CA GLU A 335 8.05 -5.90 -12.92
C GLU A 335 8.55 -5.37 -11.57
N GLN A 336 8.54 -6.21 -10.55
CA GLN A 336 9.15 -5.91 -9.26
C GLN A 336 10.11 -7.02 -8.84
N THR A 337 11.16 -6.65 -8.11
CA THR A 337 12.12 -7.61 -7.57
C THR A 337 11.98 -7.65 -6.05
N PHE A 338 11.74 -8.84 -5.52
CA PHE A 338 11.70 -9.08 -4.08
C PHE A 338 12.65 -10.21 -3.69
N ARG A 339 12.95 -10.29 -2.39
CA ARG A 339 13.84 -11.30 -1.83
C ARG A 339 13.07 -12.26 -0.97
N VAL A 340 13.43 -13.53 -1.09
CA VAL A 340 12.75 -14.65 -0.45
C VAL A 340 13.79 -15.54 0.17
N ASP A 341 13.61 -15.89 1.44
CA ASP A 341 14.36 -16.98 2.05
C ASP A 341 13.70 -18.32 1.69
N ILE A 342 14.41 -19.18 0.96
CA ILE A 342 13.95 -20.52 0.58
C ILE A 342 13.59 -21.35 1.82
N ALA A 343 14.29 -21.16 2.94
CA ALA A 343 14.04 -21.91 4.17
C ALA A 343 12.69 -21.57 4.84
N ASP A 344 12.11 -20.41 4.51
CA ASP A 344 10.78 -19.98 4.96
C ASP A 344 9.65 -20.53 4.09
N ILE A 345 9.98 -21.01 2.90
CA ILE A 345 9.01 -21.37 1.85
C ILE A 345 8.99 -22.88 1.57
N LEU A 346 10.14 -23.56 1.66
CA LEU A 346 10.19 -25.00 1.42
C LEU A 346 9.83 -25.81 2.68
N PRO A 347 9.21 -27.00 2.53
CA PRO A 347 9.00 -27.96 3.61
C PRO A 347 10.30 -28.29 4.35
N LYS A 348 10.21 -28.62 5.65
CA LYS A 348 11.38 -28.88 6.52
C LYS A 348 12.35 -29.92 5.92
N ASP A 349 11.83 -30.88 5.18
CA ASP A 349 12.60 -32.01 4.61
C ASP A 349 13.42 -31.63 3.36
N LYS A 350 13.18 -30.45 2.79
CA LYS A 350 13.91 -29.91 1.62
C LYS A 350 14.70 -28.64 1.94
N LYS A 351 14.94 -28.34 3.22
CA LYS A 351 15.73 -27.16 3.62
C LYS A 351 17.19 -27.32 3.18
N PRO A 352 17.82 -26.27 2.62
CA PRO A 352 19.23 -26.31 2.27
C PRO A 352 20.10 -26.55 3.51
N LYS A 353 21.17 -27.35 3.36
CA LYS A 353 22.16 -27.59 4.43
C LYS A 353 22.80 -26.26 4.84
N SER A 354 23.11 -26.11 6.13
CA SER A 354 23.59 -24.94 6.91
C SER A 354 24.48 -23.86 6.24
N ASN A 355 25.13 -24.14 5.10
CA ASN A 355 26.12 -23.24 4.47
C ASN A 355 25.72 -22.67 3.08
N GLN A 356 24.52 -22.89 2.56
CA GLN A 356 24.09 -22.28 1.29
C GLN A 356 23.33 -20.98 1.48
N LYS A 357 23.55 -20.00 0.60
CA LYS A 357 22.75 -18.76 0.55
C LYS A 357 21.27 -19.13 0.36
N THR A 358 20.49 -18.96 1.42
CA THR A 358 19.06 -19.28 1.45
C THR A 358 18.21 -18.22 0.77
N ILE A 359 18.75 -17.04 0.49
CA ILE A 359 17.99 -15.91 -0.06
C ILE A 359 18.08 -15.87 -1.59
N LEU A 360 16.93 -16.02 -2.25
CA LEU A 360 16.75 -15.78 -3.68
C LEU A 360 16.27 -14.35 -3.94
N SER A 361 16.67 -13.83 -5.10
CA SER A 361 16.14 -12.58 -5.66
C SER A 361 15.21 -12.96 -6.81
N ILE A 362 13.92 -12.78 -6.61
CA ILE A 362 12.88 -13.14 -7.58
C ILE A 362 12.39 -11.86 -8.25
N LYS A 363 12.36 -11.86 -9.58
CA LYS A 363 11.76 -10.80 -10.39
C LYS A 363 10.41 -11.30 -10.87
N ARG A 364 9.33 -10.64 -10.45
CA ARG A 364 7.95 -10.97 -10.77
C ARG A 364 7.40 -9.97 -11.77
N SER A 365 6.80 -10.47 -12.85
CA SER A 365 5.96 -9.71 -13.78
C SER A 365 4.49 -10.02 -13.49
N ALA A 366 3.71 -9.00 -13.14
CA ALA A 366 2.29 -9.13 -12.81
C ALA A 366 1.54 -7.80 -12.99
N LEU A 367 0.21 -7.86 -13.00
CA LEU A 367 -0.62 -6.66 -12.98
C LEU A 367 -0.54 -5.96 -11.61
N PRO A 368 -0.30 -4.64 -11.54
CA PRO A 368 -0.21 -3.87 -10.29
C PRO A 368 -1.59 -3.58 -9.69
N LEU A 369 -2.41 -4.62 -9.53
CA LEU A 369 -3.80 -4.52 -9.10
C LEU A 369 -4.08 -5.50 -7.97
N VAL A 370 -4.96 -5.12 -7.07
CA VAL A 370 -5.55 -6.02 -6.07
C VAL A 370 -7.06 -5.82 -6.00
N PRO A 371 -7.85 -6.88 -5.71
CA PRO A 371 -9.28 -6.72 -5.46
C PRO A 371 -9.52 -5.78 -4.27
N ALA A 372 -10.62 -5.04 -4.33
CA ALA A 372 -10.94 -3.99 -3.36
C ALA A 372 -12.33 -4.11 -2.73
N TYR A 373 -12.88 -5.34 -2.68
CA TYR A 373 -14.04 -5.64 -1.83
C TYR A 373 -13.69 -5.47 -0.35
N CYS A 374 -12.48 -5.89 0.00
CA CYS A 374 -11.88 -5.77 1.32
C CYS A 374 -10.55 -5.00 1.23
N ILE A 375 -10.30 -4.13 2.21
CA ILE A 375 -9.12 -3.26 2.31
C ILE A 375 -8.53 -3.40 3.70
N THR A 376 -7.20 -3.42 3.78
CA THR A 376 -6.50 -3.47 5.07
C THR A 376 -6.44 -2.06 5.64
N THR A 377 -6.92 -1.89 6.88
CA THR A 377 -6.70 -0.67 7.65
C THR A 377 -5.39 -0.82 8.43
N HIS A 378 -4.36 -0.27 7.80
CA HIS A 378 -2.98 -0.09 8.27
C HIS A 378 -2.16 -1.31 8.69
#